data_AF-A0A5E5P1K6-F1
#
_entry.id   AF-A0A5E5P1K6-F1
#
_cell.length_a   1.000
_cell.length_b   1.000
_cell.length_c   1.000
_cell.angle_alpha   90.00
_cell.angle_beta   90.00
_cell.angle_gamma   90.00
#
_symmetry.space_group_name_H-M   'P 1'
#
loop_
_entity.id
_entity.type
_entity.pdbx_description
1 polymer ?
#
loop_
_entity_poly.entity_id
_entity_poly.type
_entity_poly.pdbx_seq_one_letter_code
_entity_poly.pdbx_strand_id
1 'polypeptide(L)'
;MHHLTTKYAPDERVAAVVRRTGCTEQQAVNELIAEEGGVDDAVRNLNGMARTTGDDPRLLPRADWQTQARGTNDAEYEIYRTNAESLGWRVKSYDEWLNS
;
A
#
# COMPACT_ATOMS: atom_id res chain seq x y z
N MET A 1 0.75 29.41 1.50
CA MET A 1 0.01 29.09 0.26
C MET A 1 0.44 29.94 -0.91
N HIS A 2 0.24 31.27 -0.90
CA HIS A 2 0.51 32.12 -2.08
C HIS A 2 1.94 32.01 -2.65
N HIS A 3 2.97 31.97 -1.79
CA HIS A 3 4.36 31.81 -2.23
C HIS A 3 4.66 30.43 -2.87
N LEU A 4 3.96 29.36 -2.46
CA LEU A 4 4.10 28.03 -3.04
C LEU A 4 3.44 27.97 -4.41
N THR A 5 2.27 28.60 -4.55
CA THR A 5 1.59 28.72 -5.85
C THR A 5 2.47 29.48 -6.84
N THR A 6 3.05 30.62 -6.46
CA THR A 6 3.96 31.37 -7.33
C THR A 6 5.21 30.57 -7.72
N LYS A 7 5.75 29.76 -6.80
CA LYS A 7 6.99 28.99 -7.04
C LYS A 7 6.75 27.73 -7.88
N TYR A 8 5.68 26.98 -7.60
CA TYR A 8 5.49 25.63 -8.13
C TYR A 8 4.34 25.52 -9.13
N ALA A 9 3.36 26.42 -9.07
CA ALA A 9 2.19 26.43 -9.94
C ALA A 9 2.00 27.77 -10.70
N PRO A 10 3.00 28.24 -11.47
CA PRO A 10 2.81 29.39 -12.35
C PRO A 10 1.77 29.07 -13.44
N ASP A 11 1.10 30.11 -13.94
CA ASP A 11 -0.06 30.01 -14.85
C ASP A 11 0.19 29.11 -16.07
N GLU A 12 1.39 29.16 -16.65
CA GLU A 12 1.76 28.30 -17.80
C GLU A 12 1.69 26.81 -17.45
N ARG A 13 2.19 26.42 -16.26
CA ARG A 13 2.17 25.03 -15.81
C ARG A 13 0.76 24.58 -15.44
N VAL A 14 -0.01 25.45 -14.79
CA VAL A 14 -1.43 25.19 -14.48
C VAL A 14 -2.20 24.94 -15.77
N ALA A 15 -2.05 25.83 -16.78
CA ALA A 15 -2.70 25.67 -18.08
C ALA A 15 -2.26 24.39 -18.82
N ALA A 16 -0.98 24.03 -18.72
CA ALA A 16 -0.47 22.79 -19.32
C ALA A 16 -1.08 21.54 -18.68
N VAL A 17 -1.24 21.51 -17.36
CA VAL A 17 -1.89 20.39 -16.64
C VAL A 17 -3.38 20.33 -17.01
N VAL A 18 -4.11 21.44 -16.88
CA VAL A 18 -5.56 21.51 -17.19
C VAL A 18 -5.85 21.05 -18.61
N ARG A 19 -5.06 21.47 -19.60
CA ARG A 19 -5.23 21.06 -21.00
C ARG A 19 -5.05 19.54 -21.20
N ARG A 20 -4.17 18.90 -20.43
CA ARG A 20 -3.81 17.47 -20.59
C ARG A 20 -4.70 16.53 -19.80
N THR A 21 -5.36 17.00 -18.75
CA THR A 21 -6.16 16.18 -17.83
C THR A 21 -7.65 16.56 -17.81
N GLY A 22 -8.00 17.78 -18.21
CA GLY A 22 -9.36 18.32 -18.08
C GLY A 22 -9.78 18.62 -16.64
N CYS A 23 -8.84 18.61 -15.68
CA CYS A 23 -9.13 18.94 -14.28
C CYS A 23 -9.38 20.44 -14.09
N THR A 24 -9.92 20.82 -12.93
CA THR A 24 -10.04 22.24 -12.55
C THR A 24 -8.67 22.87 -12.28
N GLU A 25 -8.59 24.19 -12.38
CA GLU A 25 -7.36 24.94 -12.04
C GLU A 25 -6.92 24.69 -10.60
N GLN A 26 -7.86 24.62 -9.65
CA GLN A 26 -7.53 24.35 -8.25
C GLN A 26 -6.92 22.96 -8.06
N GLN A 27 -7.41 21.95 -8.79
CA GLN A 27 -6.81 20.61 -8.77
C GLN A 27 -5.40 20.61 -9.38
N ALA A 28 -5.21 21.33 -10.49
CA ALA A 28 -3.89 21.48 -11.09
C ALA A 28 -2.90 22.20 -10.17
N VAL A 29 -3.33 23.27 -9.47
CA VAL A 29 -2.49 23.99 -8.50
C VAL A 29 -2.10 23.10 -7.32
N ASN A 30 -3.07 22.37 -6.75
CA ASN A 30 -2.80 21.48 -5.62
C ASN A 30 -1.79 20.39 -6.01
N GLU A 31 -1.99 19.77 -7.18
CA GLU A 31 -1.11 18.72 -7.65
C GLU A 31 0.28 19.24 -8.01
N LEU A 32 0.37 20.40 -8.67
CA LEU A 32 1.66 21.04 -8.96
C LEU A 32 2.41 21.42 -7.68
N ILE A 33 1.72 21.80 -6.60
CA ILE A 33 2.38 22.04 -5.31
C ILE A 33 2.88 20.73 -4.70
N ALA A 34 2.09 19.64 -4.78
CA ALA A 34 2.46 18.33 -4.26
C ALA A 34 3.68 17.74 -5.00
N GLU A 35 3.74 17.91 -6.32
CA GLU A 35 4.81 17.42 -7.18
C GLU A 35 5.95 18.44 -7.39
N GLU A 36 6.05 19.45 -6.51
CA GLU A 36 7.08 20.50 -6.55
C GLU A 36 7.24 21.18 -7.93
N GLY A 37 6.14 21.30 -8.66
CA GLY A 37 6.01 21.93 -9.97
C GLY A 37 6.26 20.99 -11.15
N GLY A 38 6.40 19.69 -10.92
CA GLY A 38 6.53 18.65 -11.95
C GLY A 38 5.24 18.45 -12.75
N VAL A 39 5.20 18.97 -13.98
CA VAL A 39 4.00 18.90 -14.84
C VAL A 39 3.65 17.48 -15.24
N ASP A 40 4.63 16.65 -15.59
CA ASP A 40 4.37 15.29 -16.07
C ASP A 40 3.90 14.34 -14.97
N ASP A 41 4.45 14.49 -13.77
CA ASP A 41 4.04 13.72 -12.60
C ASP A 41 2.64 14.16 -12.14
N ALA A 42 2.37 15.47 -12.10
CA ALA A 42 1.03 15.99 -11.82
C ALA A 42 -0.02 15.48 -12.82
N VAL A 43 0.31 15.48 -14.12
CA VAL A 43 -0.59 14.93 -15.16
C VAL A 43 -0.78 13.42 -15.00
N ARG A 44 0.27 12.67 -14.66
CA ARG A 44 0.18 11.23 -14.42
C ARG A 44 -0.74 10.93 -13.23
N ASN A 45 -0.56 11.65 -12.13
CA ASN A 45 -1.35 11.46 -10.91
C ASN A 45 -2.81 11.85 -11.12
N LEU A 46 -3.11 13.00 -11.72
CA LEU A 46 -4.49 13.43 -11.98
C LEU A 46 -5.24 12.46 -12.92
N ASN A 47 -4.57 11.97 -13.96
CA ASN A 47 -5.14 10.94 -14.84
C ASN A 47 -5.26 9.57 -14.14
N GLY A 48 -4.38 9.28 -13.18
CA GLY A 48 -4.46 8.11 -12.31
C GLY A 48 -5.62 8.19 -11.32
N MET A 49 -5.82 9.35 -10.68
CA MET A 49 -6.93 9.61 -9.75
C MET A 49 -8.29 9.49 -10.43
N ALA A 50 -8.39 9.93 -11.70
CA ALA A 50 -9.59 9.71 -12.52
C ALA A 50 -9.88 8.21 -12.77
N ARG A 51 -8.88 7.33 -12.63
CA ARG A 51 -9.03 5.87 -12.69
C ARG A 51 -9.21 5.21 -11.32
N THR A 52 -8.84 5.87 -10.22
CA THR A 52 -8.92 5.32 -8.85
C THR A 52 -10.11 5.85 -8.06
N THR A 53 -11.12 6.45 -8.69
CA THR A 53 -12.35 6.88 -7.99
C THR A 53 -13.19 5.68 -7.46
N GLY A 54 -12.70 4.45 -7.65
CA GLY A 54 -12.98 3.34 -6.77
C GLY A 54 -11.72 2.48 -6.68
N ASP A 55 -11.34 2.07 -5.47
CA ASP A 55 -10.43 0.94 -5.29
C ASP A 55 -10.95 -0.21 -6.16
N ASP A 56 -10.12 -0.77 -7.06
CA ASP A 56 -10.55 -1.92 -7.85
C ASP A 56 -10.97 -3.01 -6.85
N PRO A 57 -12.24 -3.45 -6.83
CA PRO A 57 -12.69 -4.45 -5.87
C PRO A 57 -11.94 -5.79 -5.99
N ARG A 58 -11.22 -6.02 -7.09
CA ARG A 58 -10.32 -7.16 -7.28
C ARG A 58 -9.00 -7.06 -6.50
N LEU A 59 -8.58 -5.84 -6.14
CA LEU A 59 -7.36 -5.57 -5.38
C LEU A 59 -7.63 -5.43 -3.88
N LEU A 60 -8.89 -5.33 -3.47
CA LEU A 60 -9.28 -5.40 -2.06
C LEU A 60 -9.15 -6.86 -1.59
N PRO A 61 -8.42 -7.13 -0.50
CA PRO A 61 -8.39 -8.46 0.08
C PRO A 61 -9.81 -8.86 0.47
N ARG A 62 -10.28 -10.00 -0.06
CA ARG A 62 -11.64 -10.49 0.24
C ARG A 62 -11.73 -10.80 1.71
N ALA A 63 -12.80 -10.46 2.42
CA ALA A 63 -12.89 -10.67 3.87
C ALA A 63 -12.64 -12.13 4.34
N ASP A 64 -12.77 -13.11 3.45
CA ASP A 64 -12.55 -14.55 3.65
C ASP A 64 -11.15 -15.06 3.25
N TRP A 65 -10.30 -14.20 2.71
CA TRP A 65 -8.97 -14.57 2.20
C TRP A 65 -8.01 -15.05 3.29
N GLN A 66 -8.18 -14.56 4.52
CA GLN A 66 -7.39 -14.95 5.67
C GLN A 66 -8.23 -15.87 6.56
N THR A 67 -8.47 -17.09 6.08
CA THR A 67 -9.28 -18.10 6.77
C THR A 67 -8.47 -19.17 7.48
N GLN A 68 -7.15 -19.24 7.29
CA GLN A 68 -6.32 -20.16 8.05
C GLN A 68 -5.85 -19.48 9.34
N ALA A 69 -6.65 -19.64 10.39
CA ALA A 69 -6.17 -19.44 11.75
C ALA A 69 -5.02 -20.42 11.99
N ARG A 70 -3.94 -19.94 12.61
CA ARG A 70 -2.89 -20.81 13.14
C ARG A 70 -3.55 -21.90 14.00
N GLY A 71 -3.10 -23.16 13.85
CA GLY A 71 -3.65 -24.27 14.63
C GLY A 71 -3.47 -24.04 16.14
N THR A 72 -3.99 -24.95 16.96
CA THR A 72 -3.70 -24.89 18.39
C THR A 72 -2.20 -25.11 18.63
N ASN A 73 -1.66 -24.49 19.69
CA ASN A 73 -0.27 -24.73 20.10
C ASN A 73 0.00 -26.23 20.32
N ASP A 74 -0.99 -26.98 20.79
CA ASP A 74 -0.90 -28.42 20.99
C ASP A 74 -0.72 -29.17 19.66
N ALA A 75 -1.50 -28.82 18.63
CA ALA A 75 -1.37 -29.43 17.31
C ALA A 75 0.00 -29.14 16.69
N GLU A 76 0.52 -27.92 16.89
CA GLU A 76 1.84 -27.56 16.39
C GLU A 76 2.98 -28.22 17.18
N TYR A 77 2.83 -28.38 18.50
CA TYR A 77 3.80 -29.09 19.32
C TYR A 77 3.88 -30.58 18.95
N GLU A 78 2.76 -31.23 18.62
CA GLU A 78 2.74 -32.61 18.11
C GLU A 78 3.53 -32.75 16.80
N ILE A 79 3.35 -31.79 15.87
CA ILE A 79 4.11 -31.74 14.62
C ILE A 79 5.60 -31.55 14.91
N TYR A 80 5.96 -30.61 15.79
CA TYR A 80 7.34 -30.39 16.20
C TYR A 80 7.96 -31.66 16.78
N ARG A 81 7.30 -32.29 17.76
CA ARG A 81 7.78 -33.49 18.45
C ARG A 81 8.01 -34.62 17.47
N THR A 82 7.02 -34.93 16.65
CA THR A 82 7.09 -36.02 15.65
C THR A 82 8.29 -35.84 14.73
N ASN A 83 8.51 -34.61 14.24
CA ASN A 83 9.64 -34.32 13.37
C ASN A 83 10.98 -34.39 14.12
N ALA A 84 11.08 -33.81 15.31
CA ALA A 84 12.29 -33.85 16.13
C ALA A 84 12.69 -35.30 16.48
N GLU A 85 11.72 -36.13 16.85
CA GLU A 85 11.93 -37.57 17.11
C GLU A 85 12.40 -38.31 15.85
N SER A 86 11.77 -38.06 14.69
CA SER A 86 12.16 -38.70 13.43
C SER A 86 13.59 -38.38 12.99
N LEU A 87 14.08 -37.20 13.35
CA LEU A 87 15.44 -36.72 13.07
C LEU A 87 16.45 -37.14 14.15
N GLY A 88 16.00 -37.81 15.21
CA GLY A 88 16.83 -38.17 16.36
C GLY A 88 17.29 -36.97 17.19
N TRP A 89 16.60 -35.84 17.09
CA TRP A 89 16.91 -34.63 17.83
C TRP A 89 16.37 -34.71 19.25
N ARG A 90 17.03 -34.00 20.18
CA ARG A 90 16.48 -33.82 21.53
C ARG A 90 15.19 -33.03 21.43
N VAL A 91 14.11 -33.65 21.87
CA VAL A 91 12.78 -33.04 21.96
C VAL A 91 12.75 -32.08 23.16
N LYS A 92 12.37 -30.83 22.91
CA LYS A 92 12.05 -29.84 23.96
C LYS A 92 10.71 -30.18 24.59
N SER A 93 10.54 -29.87 25.88
CA SER A 93 9.22 -29.89 26.51
C SER A 93 8.29 -28.84 25.89
N TYR A 94 6.98 -28.97 26.15
CA TYR A 94 5.97 -28.04 25.62
C TYR A 94 6.28 -26.58 25.99
N ASP A 95 6.59 -26.32 27.26
CA ASP A 95 6.89 -24.97 27.75
C ASP A 95 8.20 -24.43 27.16
N GLU A 96 9.23 -25.26 27.00
CA GLU A 96 10.48 -24.84 26.36
C GLU A 96 10.26 -24.51 24.87
N TRP A 97 9.46 -25.30 24.16
CA TRP A 97 9.11 -25.05 22.75
C TRP A 97 8.27 -23.78 22.61
N LEU A 98 7.30 -23.56 23.50
CA LEU A 98 6.42 -22.40 23.48
C LEU A 98 7.16 -21.08 23.72
N ASN A 99 8.28 -21.12 24.45
CA ASN A 99 9.12 -19.97 24.79
C ASN A 99 10.41 -19.86 23.95
N SER A 100 10.54 -20.62 22.85
CA SER A 100 11.73 -20.64 21.97
C SER A 100 11.66 -19.67 20.81
#